data_AF-A0A538TVP2-F1
#
_entry.id   AF-A0A538TVP2-F1
#
_cell.length_a   1.000
_cell.length_b   1.000
_cell.length_c   1.000
_cell.angle_alpha   90.00
_cell.angle_beta   90.00
_cell.angle_gamma   90.00
#
_symmetry.space_group_name_H-M   'P 1'
#
loop_
_entity.id
_entity.type
_entity.pdbx_description
1 polymer ?
#
loop_
_entity_poly.entity_id
_entity_poly.type
_entity_poly.pdbx_seq_one_letter_code
_entity_poly.pdbx_strand_id
1 'polypeptide(L)'
;MNVAEVTLEKKYHRAVEHWRRHWLPDYETLLAQWDRYFPQDEPFCLCAKMECGTPDRVAVGEHAGEAKRLAPDELSEEEARHLLAIIRAQASTEFGSIQQHSGTLARAQDDEDRFWVLRVMAEELRHGYQMFHLLLSQDWSKAAAGVRGEEMVEEILSMGTGSHVLDAFNLEYDSFVDNVCFAALVDRVGKYQLTMQKVCAYKPMADSMPPMLREEAFHLAAGVIPMRRWAKRAAQGEGFITMQGLQRSINKWYPRALEMFGDERGGDSNVRMGFKDMKNRQAQDLYIEEVRRMIRDINARYLRARFPGYTPEKSDQVLDEVERSRGRHDGVAFEDLLRLPDRRFFRRKGEPAWTMVGLEGESFAEVDDYLRHLAQRLPEAYLAGGDMKRYAETLRLVVSGQLGVEDAIRKMPRLKRVGGNCPCSRAVRWVVEEPAS
;
A
#
# COMPACT_ATOMS: atom_id res chain seq x y z
N MET A 1 18.09 -14.23 16.16
CA MET A 1 18.15 -12.76 16.14
C MET A 1 17.47 -12.25 17.38
N ASN A 2 17.93 -11.15 17.96
CA ASN A 2 17.38 -10.63 19.21
C ASN A 2 16.44 -9.47 18.88
N VAL A 3 15.16 -9.60 19.23
CA VAL A 3 14.13 -8.59 18.97
C VAL A 3 13.59 -8.16 20.32
N ALA A 4 13.63 -6.86 20.60
CA ALA A 4 13.01 -6.29 21.79
C ALA A 4 11.52 -6.07 21.53
N GLU A 5 10.68 -6.56 22.42
CA GLU A 5 9.24 -6.32 22.42
C GLU A 5 8.91 -5.23 23.43
N VAL A 6 8.30 -4.14 22.94
CA VAL A 6 8.00 -2.96 23.75
C VAL A 6 6.51 -2.66 23.69
N THR A 7 5.88 -2.55 24.86
CA THR A 7 4.50 -2.08 24.98
C THR A 7 4.49 -0.56 25.18
N LEU A 8 3.63 0.14 24.44
CA LEU A 8 3.31 1.54 24.70
C LEU A 8 2.79 1.73 26.13
N GLU A 9 2.92 2.95 26.65
CA GLU A 9 2.26 3.29 27.91
C GLU A 9 0.76 2.94 27.87
N LYS A 10 0.24 2.52 29.02
CA LYS A 10 -1.11 1.98 29.19
C LYS A 10 -2.21 2.84 28.56
N LYS A 11 -2.08 4.17 28.57
CA LYS A 11 -3.06 5.09 27.98
C LYS A 11 -3.10 4.98 26.45
N TYR A 12 -1.96 4.88 25.77
CA TYR A 12 -1.89 4.75 24.31
C TYR A 12 -2.20 3.33 23.85
N HIS A 13 -1.72 2.31 24.57
CA HIS A 13 -2.09 0.93 24.29
C HIS A 13 -3.62 0.75 24.35
N ARG A 14 -4.29 1.35 25.36
CA ARG A 14 -5.75 1.36 25.44
C ARG A 14 -6.43 2.11 24.29
N ALA A 15 -5.83 3.18 23.77
CA ALA A 15 -6.36 3.90 22.61
C ALA A 15 -6.31 3.04 21.35
N VAL A 16 -5.19 2.35 21.11
CA VAL A 16 -5.07 1.40 19.98
C VAL A 16 -6.03 0.23 20.14
N GLU A 17 -6.15 -0.35 21.34
CA GLU A 17 -7.13 -1.40 21.64
C GLU A 17 -8.58 -0.95 21.42
N HIS A 18 -8.90 0.29 21.80
CA HIS A 18 -10.24 0.85 21.56
C HIS A 18 -10.52 1.00 20.06
N TRP A 19 -9.55 1.53 19.31
CA TRP A 19 -9.64 1.67 17.87
C TRP A 19 -9.77 0.30 17.17
N ARG A 20 -8.96 -0.68 17.58
CA ARG A 20 -8.97 -2.06 17.08
C ARG A 20 -10.35 -2.70 17.20
N ARG A 21 -11.03 -2.54 18.34
CA ARG A 21 -12.37 -3.15 18.54
C ARG A 21 -13.40 -2.69 17.52
N HIS A 22 -13.23 -1.50 16.96
CA HIS A 22 -14.13 -0.98 15.93
C HIS A 22 -13.80 -1.54 14.54
N TRP A 23 -12.52 -1.57 14.17
CA TRP A 23 -12.07 -1.88 12.80
C TRP A 23 -11.58 -3.32 12.59
N LEU A 24 -11.33 -4.05 13.67
CA LEU A 24 -10.91 -5.46 13.65
C LEU A 24 -11.67 -6.22 14.74
N PRO A 25 -13.01 -6.36 14.63
CA PRO A 25 -13.84 -7.01 15.64
C PRO A 25 -13.52 -8.51 15.80
N ASP A 26 -13.05 -9.15 14.73
CA ASP A 26 -12.70 -10.58 14.69
C ASP A 26 -11.30 -10.90 15.23
N TYR A 27 -10.60 -9.92 15.82
CA TYR A 27 -9.26 -10.11 16.37
C TYR A 27 -9.18 -11.24 17.41
N GLU A 28 -10.15 -11.33 18.33
CA GLU A 28 -10.15 -12.40 19.34
C GLU A 28 -10.38 -13.77 18.70
N THR A 29 -11.19 -13.83 17.63
CA THR A 29 -11.40 -15.04 16.82
C THR A 29 -10.12 -15.45 16.11
N LEU A 30 -9.37 -14.49 15.55
CA LEU A 30 -8.05 -14.74 14.96
C LEU A 30 -7.12 -15.39 15.98
N LEU A 31 -6.98 -14.81 17.17
CA LEU A 31 -6.11 -15.36 18.22
C LEU A 31 -6.56 -16.76 18.66
N ALA A 32 -7.87 -16.97 18.84
CA ALA A 32 -8.44 -18.26 19.25
C ALA A 32 -8.31 -19.36 18.18
N GLN A 33 -8.02 -19.01 16.92
CA GLN A 33 -7.81 -19.93 15.82
C GLN A 33 -6.37 -19.89 15.27
N TRP A 34 -5.45 -19.21 15.96
CA TRP A 34 -4.08 -19.01 15.47
C TRP A 34 -3.39 -20.34 15.14
N ASP A 35 -3.37 -21.29 16.07
CA ASP A 35 -2.73 -22.60 15.89
C ASP A 35 -3.38 -23.43 14.76
N ARG A 36 -4.63 -23.16 14.40
CA ARG A 36 -5.32 -23.86 13.30
C ARG A 36 -4.83 -23.38 11.94
N TYR A 37 -4.67 -22.06 11.77
CA TYR A 37 -4.35 -21.46 10.47
C TYR A 37 -2.85 -21.17 10.31
N PHE A 38 -2.12 -20.99 11.42
CA PHE A 38 -0.71 -20.60 11.47
C PHE A 38 0.09 -21.49 12.44
N PRO A 39 0.03 -22.83 12.32
CA PRO A 39 0.63 -23.76 13.30
C PRO A 39 2.16 -23.69 13.41
N GLN A 40 2.83 -23.03 12.46
CA GLN A 40 4.29 -22.89 12.42
C GLN A 40 4.76 -21.50 12.87
N ASP A 41 3.84 -20.58 13.14
CA ASP A 41 4.13 -19.21 13.52
C ASP A 41 3.95 -19.01 15.03
N GLU A 42 4.75 -18.12 15.62
CA GLU A 42 4.58 -17.72 17.01
C GLU A 42 3.23 -17.03 17.22
N PRO A 43 2.58 -17.19 18.39
CA PRO A 43 1.36 -16.49 18.71
C PRO A 43 1.52 -14.97 18.57
N PHE A 44 0.51 -14.33 17.98
CA PHE A 44 0.55 -12.89 17.78
C PHE A 44 0.57 -12.11 19.12
N CYS A 45 1.45 -11.11 19.22
CA CYS A 45 1.41 -10.08 20.27
C CYS A 45 1.19 -8.68 19.67
N LEU A 46 0.40 -7.85 20.35
CA LEU A 46 0.31 -6.42 20.03
C LEU A 46 1.39 -5.65 20.79
N CYS A 47 2.55 -5.49 20.15
CA CYS A 47 3.81 -5.08 20.75
C CYS A 47 4.67 -4.39 19.66
N ALA A 48 5.39 -3.32 19.99
CA ALA A 48 6.39 -2.77 19.07
C ALA A 48 7.61 -3.71 19.06
N LYS A 49 8.06 -4.14 17.87
CA LYS A 49 9.22 -5.03 17.70
C LYS A 49 10.41 -4.23 17.19
N MET A 50 11.51 -4.23 17.93
CA MET A 50 12.73 -3.51 17.58
C MET A 50 13.89 -4.49 17.42
N GLU A 51 14.52 -4.55 16.25
CA GLU A 51 15.69 -5.40 16.02
C GLU A 51 16.87 -4.91 16.86
N CYS A 52 17.47 -5.81 17.64
CA CYS A 52 18.71 -5.53 18.35
C CYS A 52 19.92 -5.86 17.46
N GLY A 53 20.91 -4.95 17.44
CA GLY A 53 22.16 -5.18 16.71
C GLY A 53 22.14 -4.77 15.24
N THR A 54 21.21 -3.89 14.84
CA THR A 54 21.37 -3.17 13.57
C THR A 54 22.67 -2.35 13.58
N PRO A 55 23.26 -2.04 12.41
CA PRO A 55 24.47 -1.25 12.33
C PRO A 55 24.33 0.13 13.00
N ASP A 56 25.33 0.52 13.80
CA ASP A 56 25.35 1.81 14.51
C ASP A 56 25.87 2.97 13.66
N ARG A 57 26.33 2.71 12.43
CA ARG A 57 26.83 3.73 11.52
C ARG A 57 25.85 3.99 10.38
N VAL A 58 25.75 5.25 9.97
CA VAL A 58 24.99 5.69 8.79
C VAL A 58 25.64 5.10 7.54
N ALA A 59 24.85 4.43 6.70
CA ALA A 59 25.38 3.69 5.54
C ALA A 59 25.51 4.54 4.26
N VAL A 60 24.63 5.54 4.10
CA VAL A 60 24.47 6.32 2.85
C VAL A 60 24.14 7.78 3.18
N GLY A 61 24.32 8.68 2.22
CA GLY A 61 24.01 10.10 2.36
C GLY A 61 25.18 10.93 2.87
N GLU A 62 24.91 12.19 3.22
CA GLU A 62 25.91 13.18 3.65
C GLU A 62 26.62 12.79 4.94
N HIS A 63 25.92 12.11 5.85
CA HIS A 63 26.43 11.67 7.15
C HIS A 63 27.03 10.26 7.13
N ALA A 64 27.32 9.71 5.94
CA ALA A 64 27.82 8.33 5.82
C ALA A 64 29.10 8.11 6.65
N GLY A 65 29.11 7.03 7.43
CA GLY A 65 30.21 6.69 8.35
C GLY A 65 30.06 7.28 9.75
N GLU A 66 29.19 8.26 9.98
CA GLU A 66 28.89 8.79 11.32
C GLU A 66 28.06 7.80 12.15
N ALA A 67 27.98 8.06 13.46
CA ALA A 67 27.05 7.34 14.33
C ALA A 67 25.60 7.70 13.98
N LYS A 68 24.71 6.69 13.96
CA LYS A 68 23.27 6.90 13.81
C LYS A 68 22.73 7.71 14.98
N ARG A 69 21.74 8.56 14.68
CA ARG A 69 21.06 9.40 15.67
C ARG A 69 20.14 8.55 16.53
N LEU A 70 20.13 8.82 17.83
CA LEU A 70 19.31 8.15 18.84
C LEU A 70 18.10 8.97 19.25
N ALA A 71 18.18 10.29 19.13
CA ALA A 71 17.10 11.22 19.46
C ALA A 71 16.81 12.20 18.30
N PRO A 72 15.56 12.70 18.16
CA PRO A 72 15.22 13.70 17.15
C PRO A 72 16.06 14.98 17.23
N ASP A 73 16.48 15.37 18.44
CA ASP A 73 17.32 16.55 18.69
C ASP A 73 18.76 16.42 18.14
N GLU A 74 19.19 15.21 17.77
CA GLU A 74 20.49 14.98 17.12
C GLU A 74 20.43 15.06 15.59
N LEU A 75 19.23 15.22 15.03
CA LEU A 75 18.99 15.54 13.62
C LEU A 75 18.91 17.06 13.47
N SER A 76 19.23 17.58 12.28
CA SER A 76 18.86 18.96 11.95
C SER A 76 17.33 19.12 11.95
N GLU A 77 16.84 20.36 12.09
CA GLU A 77 15.40 20.62 12.10
C GLU A 77 14.70 20.17 10.81
N GLU A 78 15.37 20.33 9.66
CA GLU A 78 14.88 19.86 8.35
C GLU A 78 14.76 18.33 8.32
N GLU A 79 15.80 17.62 8.75
CA GLU A 79 15.84 16.16 8.82
C GLU A 79 14.78 15.61 9.76
N ALA A 80 14.67 16.18 10.97
CA ALA A 80 13.69 15.76 11.97
C ALA A 80 12.26 15.95 11.44
N ARG A 81 11.97 17.08 10.79
CA ARG A 81 10.65 17.35 10.19
C ARG A 81 10.32 16.37 9.06
N HIS A 82 11.30 16.07 8.21
CA HIS A 82 11.12 15.13 7.10
C HIS A 82 10.90 13.70 7.60
N LEU A 83 11.71 13.26 8.57
CA LEU A 83 11.57 11.93 9.17
C LEU A 83 10.26 11.78 9.94
N LEU A 84 9.83 12.81 10.66
CA LEU A 84 8.54 12.81 11.34
C LEU A 84 7.38 12.63 10.34
N ALA A 85 7.45 13.31 9.19
CA ALA A 85 6.45 13.14 8.13
C ALA A 85 6.42 11.71 7.59
N ILE A 86 7.57 11.04 7.47
CA ILE A 86 7.67 9.62 7.08
C ILE A 86 7.03 8.72 8.15
N ILE A 87 7.38 8.88 9.42
CA ILE A 87 6.83 8.07 10.52
C ILE A 87 5.30 8.21 10.60
N ARG A 88 4.79 9.44 10.46
CA ARG A 88 3.35 9.71 10.45
C ARG A 88 2.65 9.13 9.22
N ALA A 89 3.30 9.21 8.05
CA ALA A 89 2.78 8.59 6.83
C ALA A 89 2.69 7.07 6.99
N GLN A 90 3.75 6.42 7.47
CA GLN A 90 3.77 4.98 7.74
C GLN A 90 2.66 4.60 8.73
N ALA A 91 2.56 5.27 9.87
CA ALA A 91 1.49 5.01 10.83
C ALA A 91 0.10 5.13 10.19
N SER A 92 -0.12 6.17 9.40
CA SER A 92 -1.40 6.41 8.71
C SER A 92 -1.74 5.29 7.72
N THR A 93 -0.75 4.71 7.01
CA THR A 93 -1.01 3.61 6.07
C THR A 93 -1.44 2.35 6.79
N GLU A 94 -0.82 2.00 7.93
CA GLU A 94 -1.12 0.72 8.58
C GLU A 94 -2.52 0.73 9.20
N PHE A 95 -2.96 1.87 9.74
CA PHE A 95 -4.35 2.00 10.19
C PHE A 95 -5.33 2.08 9.01
N GLY A 96 -4.93 2.72 7.90
CA GLY A 96 -5.76 2.83 6.70
C GLY A 96 -6.02 1.48 6.03
N SER A 97 -5.01 0.61 5.94
CA SER A 97 -5.18 -0.72 5.33
C SER A 97 -6.21 -1.55 6.09
N ILE A 98 -6.17 -1.53 7.43
CA ILE A 98 -7.13 -2.26 8.27
C ILE A 98 -8.57 -1.78 8.00
N GLN A 99 -8.80 -0.48 7.89
CA GLN A 99 -10.13 0.06 7.59
C GLN A 99 -10.65 -0.44 6.23
N GLN A 100 -9.78 -0.42 5.21
CA GLN A 100 -10.13 -0.90 3.86
C GLN A 100 -10.42 -2.41 3.84
N HIS A 101 -9.54 -3.21 4.45
CA HIS A 101 -9.71 -4.66 4.57
C HIS A 101 -11.02 -5.00 5.29
N SER A 102 -11.30 -4.33 6.40
CA SER A 102 -12.49 -4.57 7.22
C SER A 102 -13.79 -4.43 6.43
N GLY A 103 -13.85 -3.51 5.46
CA GLY A 103 -15.07 -3.24 4.69
C GLY A 103 -15.55 -4.41 3.83
N THR A 104 -14.67 -5.37 3.53
CA THR A 104 -14.96 -6.48 2.60
C THR A 104 -14.48 -7.85 3.06
N LEU A 105 -13.86 -7.95 4.25
CA LEU A 105 -13.37 -9.19 4.85
C LEU A 105 -14.42 -10.32 4.89
N ALA A 106 -15.65 -9.99 5.29
CA ALA A 106 -16.76 -10.95 5.40
C ALA A 106 -17.21 -11.54 4.05
N ARG A 107 -16.70 -11.03 2.92
CA ARG A 107 -17.01 -11.50 1.56
C ARG A 107 -16.04 -12.57 1.05
N ALA A 108 -15.10 -13.03 1.87
CA ALA A 108 -14.18 -14.11 1.53
C ALA A 108 -14.94 -15.39 1.10
N GLN A 109 -14.43 -16.07 0.06
CA GLN A 109 -15.01 -17.35 -0.41
C GLN A 109 -14.51 -18.56 0.39
N ASP A 110 -13.28 -18.47 0.90
CA ASP A 110 -12.61 -19.53 1.64
C ASP A 110 -12.22 -18.98 3.02
N ASP A 111 -12.46 -19.76 4.08
CA ASP A 111 -12.09 -19.37 5.45
C ASP A 111 -10.59 -19.15 5.60
N GLU A 112 -9.77 -19.96 4.91
CA GLU A 112 -8.32 -19.79 4.92
C GLU A 112 -7.92 -18.38 4.44
N ASP A 113 -8.48 -17.92 3.32
CA ASP A 113 -8.20 -16.57 2.80
C ASP A 113 -8.67 -15.49 3.79
N ARG A 114 -9.82 -15.69 4.44
CA ARG A 114 -10.34 -14.77 5.46
C ARG A 114 -9.38 -14.66 6.65
N PHE A 115 -8.89 -15.78 7.17
CA PHE A 115 -7.95 -15.78 8.29
C PHE A 115 -6.58 -15.22 7.90
N TRP A 116 -6.16 -15.41 6.66
CA TRP A 116 -4.93 -14.80 6.14
C TRP A 116 -5.05 -13.27 6.09
N VAL A 117 -6.15 -12.72 5.59
CA VAL A 117 -6.39 -11.27 5.63
C VAL A 117 -6.52 -10.77 7.07
N LEU A 118 -7.17 -11.52 7.98
CA LEU A 118 -7.20 -11.17 9.40
C LEU A 118 -5.81 -11.06 10.02
N ARG A 119 -4.90 -11.99 9.67
CA ARG A 119 -3.50 -11.92 10.12
C ARG A 119 -2.80 -10.68 9.57
N VAL A 120 -2.97 -10.37 8.27
CA VAL A 120 -2.46 -9.11 7.69
C VAL A 120 -2.96 -7.91 8.50
N MET A 121 -4.27 -7.80 8.75
CA MET A 121 -4.82 -6.69 9.54
C MET A 121 -4.25 -6.59 10.96
N ALA A 122 -3.98 -7.73 11.61
CA ALA A 122 -3.36 -7.75 12.93
C ALA A 122 -1.88 -7.32 12.87
N GLU A 123 -1.14 -7.79 11.87
CA GLU A 123 0.26 -7.40 11.64
C GLU A 123 0.37 -5.90 11.31
N GLU A 124 -0.54 -5.36 10.49
CA GLU A 124 -0.63 -3.91 10.23
C GLU A 124 -0.99 -3.11 11.50
N LEU A 125 -1.86 -3.65 12.37
CA LEU A 125 -2.14 -3.00 13.65
C LEU A 125 -0.87 -2.87 14.49
N ARG A 126 -0.02 -3.90 14.48
CA ARG A 126 1.26 -3.90 15.18
C ARG A 126 2.29 -2.99 14.50
N HIS A 127 2.30 -2.91 13.18
CA HIS A 127 3.10 -1.94 12.43
C HIS A 127 2.76 -0.49 12.83
N GLY A 128 1.46 -0.16 12.89
CA GLY A 128 0.99 1.15 13.36
C GLY A 128 1.35 1.41 14.84
N TYR A 129 1.20 0.39 15.68
CA TYR A 129 1.62 0.41 17.10
C TYR A 129 3.12 0.70 17.26
N GLN A 130 3.94 0.14 16.38
CA GLN A 130 5.38 0.34 16.35
C GLN A 130 5.75 1.75 15.90
N MET A 131 5.04 2.34 14.92
CA MET A 131 5.24 3.74 14.57
C MET A 131 4.82 4.68 15.71
N PHE A 132 3.76 4.36 16.44
CA PHE A 132 3.41 5.09 17.67
C PHE A 132 4.51 4.99 18.73
N HIS A 133 5.20 3.86 18.84
CA HIS A 133 6.36 3.77 19.74
C HIS A 133 7.45 4.77 19.35
N LEU A 134 7.72 4.96 18.06
CA LEU A 134 8.68 5.96 17.58
C LEU A 134 8.21 7.40 17.85
N LEU A 135 6.91 7.69 17.74
CA LEU A 135 6.34 9.01 18.03
C LEU A 135 6.32 9.36 19.52
N LEU A 136 6.26 8.35 20.39
CA LEU A 136 6.04 8.53 21.83
C LEU A 136 7.30 8.33 22.68
N SER A 137 8.32 7.65 22.16
CA SER A 137 9.57 7.37 22.89
C SER A 137 10.50 8.57 23.02
N GLN A 138 10.33 9.59 22.19
CA GLN A 138 11.16 10.80 22.15
C GLN A 138 10.28 12.04 21.88
N ASP A 139 10.77 13.22 22.26
CA ASP A 139 10.07 14.47 22.01
C ASP A 139 10.30 14.97 20.57
N TRP A 140 9.23 14.94 19.76
CA TRP A 140 9.21 15.45 18.40
C TRP A 140 8.68 16.89 18.28
N SER A 141 8.34 17.55 19.40
CA SER A 141 7.62 18.82 19.41
C SER A 141 8.32 19.93 18.62
N LYS A 142 9.66 19.98 18.64
CA LYS A 142 10.44 20.94 17.83
C LYS A 142 10.23 20.74 16.33
N ALA A 143 10.29 19.49 15.86
CA ALA A 143 10.04 19.14 14.47
C ALA A 143 8.56 19.29 14.07
N ALA A 144 7.66 19.23 15.07
CA ALA A 144 6.22 19.23 14.89
C ALA A 144 5.55 20.58 15.19
N ALA A 145 6.31 21.69 15.25
CA ALA A 145 5.79 23.02 15.57
C ALA A 145 4.98 23.07 16.88
N GLY A 146 5.47 22.38 17.91
CA GLY A 146 4.88 22.31 19.25
C GLY A 146 3.82 21.21 19.43
N VAL A 147 3.43 20.49 18.38
CA VAL A 147 2.49 19.37 18.49
C VAL A 147 3.16 18.21 19.23
N ARG A 148 2.52 17.70 20.28
CA ARG A 148 3.07 16.60 21.08
C ARG A 148 2.72 15.24 20.47
N GLY A 149 3.50 14.21 20.81
CA GLY A 149 3.28 12.84 20.32
C GLY A 149 1.86 12.33 20.59
N GLU A 150 1.24 12.72 21.72
CA GLU A 150 -0.15 12.33 22.03
C GLU A 150 -1.16 12.88 21.03
N GLU A 151 -0.99 14.14 20.65
CA GLU A 151 -1.88 14.80 19.69
C GLU A 151 -1.72 14.20 18.30
N MET A 152 -0.50 13.77 17.94
CA MET A 152 -0.26 13.06 16.67
C MET A 152 -0.92 11.68 16.66
N VAL A 153 -0.86 10.94 17.77
CA VAL A 153 -1.53 9.64 17.90
C VAL A 153 -3.04 9.79 17.80
N GLU A 154 -3.63 10.77 18.50
CA GLU A 154 -5.05 11.08 18.40
C GLU A 154 -5.46 11.47 16.98
N GLU A 155 -4.66 12.29 16.30
CA GLU A 155 -4.89 12.68 14.91
C GLU A 155 -4.90 11.45 13.99
N ILE A 156 -3.90 10.57 14.08
CA ILE A 156 -3.80 9.38 13.24
C ILE A 156 -4.94 8.40 13.51
N LEU A 157 -5.28 8.13 14.77
CA LEU A 157 -6.40 7.25 15.12
C LEU A 157 -7.76 7.82 14.71
N SER A 158 -7.87 9.14 14.54
CA SER A 158 -9.10 9.81 14.07
C SER A 158 -9.27 9.80 12.55
N MET A 159 -8.25 9.37 11.79
CA MET A 159 -8.35 9.24 10.33
C MET A 159 -9.35 8.14 9.95
N GLY A 160 -10.11 8.42 8.89
CA GLY A 160 -10.91 7.45 8.14
C GLY A 160 -10.55 7.45 6.66
N THR A 161 -11.10 6.51 5.89
CA THR A 161 -11.00 6.50 4.42
C THR A 161 -11.40 7.87 3.84
N GLY A 162 -10.50 8.45 3.04
CA GLY A 162 -10.62 9.81 2.50
C GLY A 162 -9.75 10.85 3.23
N SER A 163 -9.05 10.45 4.30
CA SER A 163 -8.28 11.34 5.17
C SER A 163 -6.86 10.86 5.50
N HIS A 164 -6.51 9.63 5.08
CA HIS A 164 -5.17 9.08 5.24
C HIS A 164 -4.15 9.85 4.40
N VAL A 165 -2.88 9.78 4.83
CA VAL A 165 -1.79 10.56 4.22
C VAL A 165 -1.54 10.17 2.76
N LEU A 166 -1.71 8.88 2.41
CA LEU A 166 -1.50 8.38 1.06
C LEU A 166 -2.82 7.96 0.39
N ASP A 167 -3.02 8.42 -0.84
CA ASP A 167 -4.29 8.25 -1.59
C ASP A 167 -4.72 6.79 -1.77
N ALA A 168 -3.79 5.85 -1.86
CA ALA A 168 -4.12 4.43 -2.01
C ALA A 168 -4.95 3.91 -0.83
N PHE A 169 -4.79 4.49 0.35
CA PHE A 169 -5.51 4.16 1.58
C PHE A 169 -6.82 4.96 1.75
N ASN A 170 -7.16 5.77 0.75
CA ASN A 170 -8.40 6.55 0.68
C ASN A 170 -9.38 6.00 -0.37
N LEU A 171 -9.12 4.81 -0.90
CA LEU A 171 -9.97 4.13 -1.88
C LEU A 171 -10.65 2.94 -1.24
N GLU A 172 -11.98 2.87 -1.36
CA GLU A 172 -12.73 1.73 -0.85
C GLU A 172 -12.37 0.43 -1.58
N TYR A 173 -12.43 -0.68 -0.84
CA TYR A 173 -12.40 -2.02 -1.43
C TYR A 173 -13.81 -2.39 -1.88
N ASP A 174 -13.95 -2.81 -3.12
CA ASP A 174 -15.26 -3.14 -3.70
C ASP A 174 -15.63 -4.61 -3.48
N SER A 175 -14.65 -5.47 -3.24
CA SER A 175 -14.82 -6.91 -3.10
C SER A 175 -13.69 -7.56 -2.32
N PHE A 176 -13.85 -8.83 -1.98
CA PHE A 176 -12.74 -9.60 -1.39
C PHE A 176 -11.54 -9.73 -2.35
N VAL A 177 -11.76 -9.68 -3.67
CA VAL A 177 -10.67 -9.66 -4.67
C VAL A 177 -9.75 -8.46 -4.44
N ASP A 178 -10.30 -7.31 -4.03
CA ASP A 178 -9.50 -6.13 -3.73
C ASP A 178 -8.59 -6.33 -2.51
N ASN A 179 -9.00 -7.07 -1.48
CA ASN A 179 -8.12 -7.38 -0.33
C ASN A 179 -6.85 -8.09 -0.81
N VAL A 180 -7.05 -9.13 -1.63
CA VAL A 180 -5.97 -9.99 -2.10
C VAL A 180 -5.12 -9.25 -3.14
N CYS A 181 -5.73 -8.52 -4.07
CA CYS A 181 -4.98 -7.75 -5.05
C CYS A 181 -4.22 -6.57 -4.42
N PHE A 182 -4.76 -5.95 -3.37
CA PHE A 182 -4.06 -4.94 -2.60
C PHE A 182 -2.83 -5.54 -1.92
N ALA A 183 -2.96 -6.65 -1.19
CA ALA A 183 -1.82 -7.33 -0.59
C ALA A 183 -0.76 -7.77 -1.63
N ALA A 184 -1.20 -8.20 -2.82
CA ALA A 184 -0.30 -8.61 -3.89
C ALA A 184 0.50 -7.47 -4.53
N LEU A 185 -0.05 -6.25 -4.54
CA LEU A 185 0.47 -5.10 -5.30
C LEU A 185 0.88 -3.93 -4.40
N VAL A 186 0.01 -3.50 -3.51
CA VAL A 186 0.19 -2.31 -2.67
C VAL A 186 1.05 -2.61 -1.44
N ASP A 187 0.77 -3.67 -0.67
CA ASP A 187 1.65 -4.09 0.46
C ASP A 187 3.06 -4.44 -0.04
N ARG A 188 3.15 -4.98 -1.26
CA ARG A 188 4.44 -5.16 -1.94
C ARG A 188 5.24 -3.86 -2.05
N VAL A 189 4.61 -2.69 -2.16
CA VAL A 189 5.32 -1.39 -2.05
C VAL A 189 5.87 -1.16 -0.65
N GLY A 190 5.12 -1.54 0.39
CA GLY A 190 5.56 -1.57 1.79
C GLY A 190 6.89 -2.29 1.95
N LYS A 191 7.02 -3.51 1.40
CA LYS A 191 8.31 -4.23 1.35
C LYS A 191 9.46 -3.35 0.81
N TYR A 192 9.24 -2.63 -0.30
CA TYR A 192 10.29 -1.76 -0.87
C TYR A 192 10.59 -0.59 0.06
N GLN A 193 9.58 0.10 0.58
CA GLN A 193 9.76 1.24 1.50
C GLN A 193 10.53 0.81 2.75
N LEU A 194 10.10 -0.26 3.42
CA LEU A 194 10.76 -0.80 4.60
C LEU A 194 12.18 -1.29 4.30
N THR A 195 12.40 -1.92 3.14
CA THR A 195 13.73 -2.38 2.72
C THR A 195 14.69 -1.21 2.53
N MET A 196 14.24 -0.13 1.90
CA MET A 196 15.08 1.04 1.71
C MET A 196 15.28 1.79 3.04
N GLN A 197 14.28 1.83 3.92
CA GLN A 197 14.32 2.56 5.18
C GLN A 197 15.10 1.84 6.29
N LYS A 198 15.40 0.55 6.17
CA LYS A 198 16.22 -0.18 7.17
C LYS A 198 17.62 0.43 7.36
N VAL A 199 18.09 1.22 6.41
CA VAL A 199 19.39 1.91 6.50
C VAL A 199 19.31 3.26 7.24
N CYS A 200 18.10 3.71 7.63
CA CYS A 200 17.83 5.06 8.14
C CYS A 200 18.87 5.57 9.14
N ALA A 201 19.30 6.83 8.97
CA ALA A 201 20.27 7.50 9.83
C ALA A 201 19.77 7.68 11.28
N TYR A 202 18.45 7.64 11.51
CA TYR A 202 17.85 7.57 12.83
C TYR A 202 17.69 6.10 13.26
N LYS A 203 18.44 5.69 14.29
CA LYS A 203 18.56 4.29 14.71
C LYS A 203 17.20 3.68 15.10
N PRO A 204 16.32 4.33 15.88
CA PRO A 204 15.02 3.73 16.22
C PRO A 204 14.16 3.39 15.00
N MET A 205 14.17 4.23 13.95
CA MET A 205 13.49 3.89 12.69
C MET A 205 14.17 2.69 12.01
N ALA A 206 15.50 2.66 11.93
CA ALA A 206 16.22 1.53 11.34
C ALA A 206 16.00 0.21 12.09
N ASP A 207 15.88 0.24 13.41
CA ASP A 207 15.61 -0.91 14.28
C ASP A 207 14.19 -1.45 14.09
N SER A 208 13.23 -0.60 13.72
CA SER A 208 11.84 -1.00 13.55
C SER A 208 11.57 -1.68 12.19
N MET A 209 12.37 -1.44 11.15
CA MET A 209 12.10 -1.98 9.81
C MET A 209 12.27 -3.51 9.68
N PRO A 210 13.33 -4.16 10.20
CA PRO A 210 13.56 -5.59 9.97
C PRO A 210 12.45 -6.52 10.50
N PRO A 211 11.86 -6.29 11.69
CA PRO A 211 10.71 -7.06 12.14
C PRO A 211 9.51 -6.93 11.21
N MET A 212 9.13 -5.70 10.83
CA MET A 212 8.03 -5.44 9.88
C MET A 212 8.28 -6.15 8.55
N LEU A 213 9.51 -6.10 8.02
CA LEU A 213 9.87 -6.79 6.77
C LEU A 213 9.67 -8.30 6.82
N ARG A 214 9.84 -8.93 7.99
CA ARG A 214 9.59 -10.37 8.15
C ARG A 214 8.11 -10.69 8.09
N GLU A 215 7.27 -9.84 8.68
CA GLU A 215 5.81 -9.99 8.65
C GLU A 215 5.25 -9.64 7.27
N GLU A 216 5.79 -8.61 6.61
CA GLU A 216 5.42 -8.22 5.24
C GLU A 216 5.55 -9.39 4.25
N ALA A 217 6.52 -10.28 4.44
CA ALA A 217 6.64 -11.47 3.60
C ALA A 217 5.38 -12.35 3.61
N PHE A 218 4.66 -12.41 4.74
CA PHE A 218 3.37 -13.08 4.83
C PHE A 218 2.28 -12.31 4.07
N HIS A 219 2.23 -10.97 4.16
CA HIS A 219 1.26 -10.14 3.42
C HIS A 219 1.36 -10.41 1.91
N LEU A 220 2.58 -10.44 1.39
CA LEU A 220 2.85 -10.74 -0.02
C LEU A 220 2.37 -12.15 -0.41
N ALA A 221 2.54 -13.13 0.48
CA ALA A 221 2.03 -14.48 0.27
C ALA A 221 0.50 -14.51 0.29
N ALA A 222 -0.12 -13.74 1.18
CA ALA A 222 -1.56 -13.60 1.30
C ALA A 222 -2.22 -12.91 0.10
N GLY A 223 -1.49 -12.10 -0.64
CA GLY A 223 -1.92 -11.65 -1.96
C GLY A 223 -1.74 -12.72 -3.06
N VAL A 224 -0.56 -13.32 -3.15
CA VAL A 224 -0.20 -14.12 -4.34
C VAL A 224 -0.82 -15.53 -4.32
N ILE A 225 -0.85 -16.20 -3.17
CA ILE A 225 -1.31 -17.59 -3.09
C ILE A 225 -2.80 -17.72 -3.43
N PRO A 226 -3.72 -16.87 -2.92
CA PRO A 226 -5.11 -16.91 -3.33
C PRO A 226 -5.28 -16.61 -4.83
N MET A 227 -4.56 -15.62 -5.39
CA MET A 227 -4.59 -15.35 -6.85
C MET A 227 -4.19 -16.58 -7.67
N ARG A 228 -3.16 -17.33 -7.24
CA ARG A 228 -2.77 -18.59 -7.90
C ARG A 228 -3.87 -19.64 -7.83
N ARG A 229 -4.57 -19.76 -6.70
CA ARG A 229 -5.70 -20.69 -6.55
C ARG A 229 -6.87 -20.30 -7.44
N TRP A 230 -7.23 -19.02 -7.46
CA TRP A 230 -8.31 -18.51 -8.28
C TRP A 230 -8.03 -18.66 -9.77
N ALA A 231 -6.79 -18.39 -10.22
CA ALA A 231 -6.40 -18.63 -11.60
C ALA A 231 -6.52 -20.10 -12.00
N LYS A 232 -6.14 -21.04 -11.13
CA LYS A 232 -6.33 -22.48 -11.39
C LYS A 232 -7.80 -22.87 -11.49
N ARG A 233 -8.63 -22.45 -10.54
CA ARG A 233 -10.09 -22.71 -10.56
C ARG A 233 -10.71 -22.12 -11.84
N ALA A 234 -10.37 -20.88 -12.18
CA ALA A 234 -10.83 -20.22 -13.41
C ALA A 234 -10.43 -20.98 -14.69
N ALA A 235 -9.22 -21.55 -14.74
CA ALA A 235 -8.76 -22.37 -15.87
C ALA A 235 -9.58 -23.65 -16.06
N GLN A 236 -10.15 -24.17 -14.97
CA GLN A 236 -10.98 -25.38 -14.94
C GLN A 236 -12.46 -25.06 -15.19
N GLY A 237 -12.82 -23.79 -15.38
CA GLY A 237 -14.21 -23.34 -15.45
C GLY A 237 -14.92 -23.39 -14.10
N GLU A 238 -14.16 -23.43 -13.00
CA GLU A 238 -14.65 -23.48 -11.63
C GLU A 238 -14.50 -22.12 -10.93
N GLY A 239 -15.37 -21.85 -9.95
CA GLY A 239 -15.31 -20.65 -9.11
C GLY A 239 -15.91 -19.40 -9.75
N PHE A 240 -16.14 -18.39 -8.90
CA PHE A 240 -16.80 -17.13 -9.32
C PHE A 240 -15.81 -15.99 -9.63
N ILE A 241 -14.54 -16.14 -9.22
CA ILE A 241 -13.48 -15.17 -9.50
C ILE A 241 -12.80 -15.58 -10.81
N THR A 242 -13.00 -14.79 -11.86
CA THR A 242 -12.45 -15.05 -13.19
C THR A 242 -11.12 -14.33 -13.41
N MET A 243 -10.35 -14.76 -14.42
CA MET A 243 -9.15 -14.03 -14.88
C MET A 243 -9.46 -12.59 -15.26
N GLN A 244 -10.63 -12.33 -15.87
CA GLN A 244 -11.07 -10.98 -16.19
C GLN A 244 -11.39 -10.15 -14.93
N GLY A 245 -12.03 -10.75 -13.92
CA GLY A 245 -12.28 -10.10 -12.63
C GLY A 245 -10.98 -9.71 -11.93
N LEU A 246 -10.00 -10.62 -11.92
CA LEU A 246 -8.65 -10.34 -11.41
C LEU A 246 -7.96 -9.24 -12.20
N GLN A 247 -8.01 -9.27 -13.53
CA GLN A 247 -7.41 -8.24 -14.37
C GLN A 247 -7.99 -6.85 -14.05
N ARG A 248 -9.30 -6.73 -13.83
CA ARG A 248 -9.93 -5.44 -13.48
C ARG A 248 -9.45 -4.93 -12.12
N SER A 249 -9.30 -5.81 -11.12
CA SER A 249 -8.75 -5.40 -9.81
C SER A 249 -7.27 -5.02 -9.91
N ILE A 250 -6.46 -5.74 -10.71
CA ILE A 250 -5.07 -5.35 -11.03
C ILE A 250 -5.03 -3.97 -11.69
N ASN A 251 -5.91 -3.69 -12.65
CA ASN A 251 -6.00 -2.39 -13.31
C ASN A 251 -6.36 -1.26 -12.34
N LYS A 252 -7.15 -1.54 -11.29
CA LYS A 252 -7.45 -0.58 -10.23
C LYS A 252 -6.23 -0.33 -9.35
N TRP A 253 -5.58 -1.37 -8.84
CA TRP A 253 -4.57 -1.25 -7.77
C TRP A 253 -3.13 -1.02 -8.22
N TYR A 254 -2.73 -1.58 -9.37
CA TYR A 254 -1.38 -1.39 -9.89
C TYR A 254 -0.98 0.09 -10.03
N PRO A 255 -1.78 0.98 -10.65
CA PRO A 255 -1.41 2.40 -10.71
C PRO A 255 -1.37 3.07 -9.33
N ARG A 256 -2.18 2.63 -8.37
CA ARG A 256 -2.13 3.16 -6.99
C ARG A 256 -0.81 2.78 -6.30
N ALA A 257 -0.36 1.53 -6.51
CA ALA A 257 0.93 1.06 -6.01
C ALA A 257 2.09 1.87 -6.61
N LEU A 258 2.08 2.16 -7.91
CA LEU A 258 3.12 3.00 -8.53
C LEU A 258 3.18 4.41 -7.93
N GLU A 259 2.04 5.00 -7.58
CA GLU A 259 1.97 6.32 -6.98
C GLU A 259 2.45 6.38 -5.53
N MET A 260 2.46 5.25 -4.83
CA MET A 260 2.99 5.16 -3.46
C MET A 260 4.51 5.29 -3.40
N PHE A 261 5.22 5.13 -4.51
CA PHE A 261 6.64 5.50 -4.58
C PHE A 261 6.86 7.02 -4.61
N GLY A 262 5.81 7.81 -4.84
CA GLY A 262 5.89 9.26 -5.07
C GLY A 262 6.27 9.60 -6.53
N ASP A 263 6.64 10.86 -6.78
CA ASP A 263 7.15 11.29 -8.09
C ASP A 263 8.44 10.52 -8.42
N GLU A 264 8.54 9.98 -9.64
CA GLU A 264 9.66 9.16 -10.08
C GLU A 264 11.00 9.89 -10.00
N ARG A 265 10.99 11.22 -10.14
CA ARG A 265 12.19 12.08 -10.05
C ARG A 265 12.62 12.34 -8.60
N GLY A 266 11.78 11.98 -7.63
CA GLY A 266 12.01 12.21 -6.22
C GLY A 266 12.90 11.17 -5.52
N GLY A 267 13.09 11.37 -4.22
CA GLY A 267 13.86 10.50 -3.34
C GLY A 267 15.25 11.01 -2.99
N ASP A 268 15.77 12.01 -3.70
CA ASP A 268 17.11 12.57 -3.50
C ASP A 268 17.35 13.11 -2.09
N SER A 269 16.40 13.86 -1.54
CA SER A 269 16.50 14.39 -0.18
C SER A 269 16.62 13.27 0.86
N ASN A 270 15.82 12.21 0.74
CA ASN A 270 15.86 11.07 1.65
C ASN A 270 17.15 10.25 1.53
N VAL A 271 17.71 10.12 0.33
CA VAL A 271 19.02 9.49 0.15
C VAL A 271 20.13 10.35 0.75
N ARG A 272 20.07 11.66 0.51
CA ARG A 272 21.02 12.66 1.05
C ARG A 272 21.03 12.66 2.58
N MET A 273 19.86 12.65 3.22
CA MET A 273 19.68 12.60 4.68
C MET A 273 19.96 11.20 5.28
N GLY A 274 20.23 10.19 4.45
CA GLY A 274 20.48 8.82 4.91
C GLY A 274 19.23 8.10 5.42
N PHE A 275 18.02 8.54 5.07
CA PHE A 275 16.76 7.90 5.47
C PHE A 275 16.38 6.70 4.60
N LYS A 276 16.92 6.63 3.38
CA LYS A 276 16.76 5.49 2.49
C LYS A 276 17.93 5.36 1.52
N ASP A 277 18.15 4.18 0.93
CA ASP A 277 19.30 3.90 0.06
C ASP A 277 19.00 3.95 -1.45
N MET A 278 17.77 4.24 -1.83
CA MET A 278 17.34 4.17 -3.23
C MET A 278 16.33 5.27 -3.59
N LYS A 279 16.47 5.82 -4.82
CA LYS A 279 15.55 6.81 -5.38
C LYS A 279 14.23 6.19 -5.83
N ASN A 280 13.19 7.02 -6.00
CA ASN A 280 11.83 6.56 -6.30
C ASN A 280 11.76 5.74 -7.60
N ARG A 281 12.30 6.25 -8.72
CA ARG A 281 12.31 5.52 -10.00
C ARG A 281 12.98 4.16 -9.91
N GLN A 282 14.15 4.09 -9.27
CA GLN A 282 14.90 2.84 -9.17
C GLN A 282 14.11 1.78 -8.39
N ALA A 283 13.48 2.18 -7.27
CA ALA A 283 12.63 1.28 -6.50
C ALA A 283 11.38 0.84 -7.29
N GLN A 284 10.75 1.79 -7.99
CA GLN A 284 9.58 1.53 -8.83
C GLN A 284 9.92 0.57 -9.99
N ASP A 285 11.07 0.72 -10.66
CA ASP A 285 11.51 -0.19 -11.73
C ASP A 285 11.71 -1.62 -11.21
N LEU A 286 12.36 -1.78 -10.05
CA LEU A 286 12.51 -3.09 -9.42
C LEU A 286 11.14 -3.71 -9.06
N TYR A 287 10.22 -2.90 -8.54
CA TYR A 287 8.86 -3.32 -8.22
C TYR A 287 8.12 -3.80 -9.47
N ILE A 288 8.20 -3.06 -10.59
CA ILE A 288 7.58 -3.43 -11.85
C ILE A 288 8.09 -4.79 -12.34
N GLU A 289 9.40 -5.05 -12.25
CA GLU A 289 9.98 -6.34 -12.62
C GLU A 289 9.54 -7.49 -11.70
N GLU A 290 9.39 -7.22 -10.40
CA GLU A 290 8.85 -8.20 -9.45
C GLU A 290 7.39 -8.55 -9.76
N VAL A 291 6.53 -7.53 -9.98
CA VAL A 291 5.12 -7.74 -10.29
C VAL A 291 4.95 -8.42 -11.65
N ARG A 292 5.76 -8.08 -12.66
CA ARG A 292 5.72 -8.77 -13.96
C ARG A 292 5.98 -10.27 -13.81
N ARG A 293 6.97 -10.65 -12.99
CA ARG A 293 7.26 -12.07 -12.69
C ARG A 293 6.12 -12.74 -11.93
N MET A 294 5.51 -12.05 -10.98
CA MET A 294 4.34 -12.54 -10.24
C MET A 294 3.15 -12.82 -11.17
N ILE A 295 2.80 -11.87 -12.05
CA ILE A 295 1.72 -12.03 -13.04
C ILE A 295 2.01 -13.22 -13.97
N ARG A 296 3.25 -13.34 -14.44
CA ARG A 296 3.67 -14.46 -15.29
C ARG A 296 3.55 -15.82 -14.59
N ASP A 297 3.92 -15.92 -13.31
CA ASP A 297 3.74 -17.16 -12.53
C ASP A 297 2.24 -17.53 -12.36
N ILE A 298 1.37 -16.54 -12.18
CA ILE A 298 -0.09 -16.78 -12.12
C ILE A 298 -0.60 -17.31 -13.47
N ASN A 299 -0.18 -16.70 -14.59
CA ASN A 299 -0.52 -17.16 -15.94
C ASN A 299 0.02 -18.58 -16.23
N ALA A 300 1.25 -18.88 -15.83
CA ALA A 300 1.82 -20.22 -16.00
C ALA A 300 0.99 -21.28 -15.25
N ARG A 301 0.50 -20.96 -14.04
CA ARG A 301 -0.38 -21.84 -13.26
C ARG A 301 -1.76 -21.98 -13.89
N TYR A 302 -2.31 -20.91 -14.45
CA TYR A 302 -3.54 -20.95 -15.25
C TYR A 302 -3.38 -21.93 -16.42
N LEU A 303 -2.32 -21.80 -17.23
CA LEU A 303 -2.07 -22.67 -18.39
C LEU A 303 -1.85 -24.13 -18.00
N ARG A 304 -1.10 -24.41 -16.92
CA ARG A 304 -0.90 -25.78 -16.41
C ARG A 304 -2.22 -26.42 -15.97
N ALA A 305 -3.11 -25.64 -15.35
CA ALA A 305 -4.45 -26.12 -14.98
C ALA A 305 -5.37 -26.29 -16.20
N ARG A 306 -5.25 -25.41 -17.21
CA ARG A 306 -6.03 -25.46 -18.45
C ARG A 306 -5.67 -26.65 -19.33
N PHE A 307 -4.39 -27.03 -19.34
CA PHE A 307 -3.81 -28.08 -20.18
C PHE A 307 -3.09 -29.12 -19.31
N PRO A 308 -3.81 -30.02 -18.61
CA PRO A 308 -3.22 -30.97 -17.66
C PRO A 308 -2.26 -31.98 -18.29
N GLY A 309 -2.31 -32.15 -19.62
CA GLY A 309 -1.37 -33.01 -20.37
C GLY A 309 -0.04 -32.34 -20.73
N TYR A 310 0.15 -31.05 -20.43
CA TYR A 310 1.40 -30.34 -20.73
C TYR A 310 2.40 -30.48 -19.59
N THR A 311 3.68 -30.62 -19.95
CA THR A 311 4.76 -30.47 -18.98
C THR A 311 4.89 -29.00 -18.57
N PRO A 312 5.49 -28.69 -17.40
CA PRO A 312 5.77 -27.30 -17.01
C PRO A 312 6.50 -26.50 -18.10
N GLU A 313 7.48 -27.11 -18.76
CA GLU A 313 8.28 -26.49 -19.82
C GLU A 313 7.41 -26.19 -21.05
N LYS A 314 6.49 -27.10 -21.41
CA LYS A 314 5.57 -26.86 -22.52
C LYS A 314 4.58 -25.75 -22.21
N SER A 315 4.05 -25.67 -20.98
CA SER A 315 3.19 -24.57 -20.57
C SER A 315 3.92 -23.23 -20.63
N ASP A 316 5.19 -23.18 -20.22
CA ASP A 316 5.99 -21.96 -20.25
C ASP A 316 6.31 -21.54 -21.69
N GLN A 317 6.60 -22.49 -22.59
CA GLN A 317 6.76 -22.22 -24.04
C GLN A 317 5.49 -21.65 -24.67
N VAL A 318 4.33 -22.20 -24.30
CA VAL A 318 3.03 -21.70 -24.78
C VAL A 318 2.77 -20.29 -24.26
N LEU A 319 3.10 -20.01 -23.00
CA LEU A 319 3.00 -18.66 -22.44
C LEU A 319 3.88 -17.68 -23.22
N ASP A 320 5.13 -18.04 -23.49
CA ASP A 320 6.06 -17.24 -24.29
C ASP A 320 5.54 -16.97 -25.70
N GLU A 321 4.97 -17.98 -26.34
CA GLU A 321 4.44 -17.85 -27.68
C GLU A 321 3.19 -16.95 -27.72
N VAL A 322 2.25 -17.12 -26.79
CA VAL A 322 1.04 -16.29 -26.69
C VAL A 322 1.40 -14.84 -26.35
N GLU A 323 2.32 -14.61 -25.40
CA GLU A 323 2.77 -13.25 -25.05
C GLU A 323 3.51 -12.56 -26.21
N ARG A 324 4.40 -13.28 -26.89
CA ARG A 324 5.18 -12.73 -28.02
C ARG A 324 4.32 -12.45 -29.26
N SER A 325 3.43 -13.38 -29.60
CA SER A 325 2.58 -13.27 -30.80
C SER A 325 1.35 -12.40 -30.57
N ARG A 326 0.96 -12.18 -29.30
CA ARG A 326 -0.35 -11.65 -28.91
C ARG A 326 -1.49 -12.45 -29.55
N GLY A 327 -1.26 -13.75 -29.71
CA GLY A 327 -2.11 -14.67 -30.45
C GLY A 327 -2.99 -15.54 -29.55
N ARG A 328 -3.26 -16.76 -30.00
CA ARG A 328 -4.07 -17.76 -29.31
C ARG A 328 -3.40 -19.11 -29.36
N HIS A 329 -3.51 -19.87 -28.28
CA HIS A 329 -3.11 -21.28 -28.18
C HIS A 329 -4.27 -22.12 -27.65
N ASP A 330 -4.74 -23.09 -28.43
CA ASP A 330 -5.78 -24.05 -28.05
C ASP A 330 -6.97 -23.45 -27.27
N GLY A 331 -7.48 -22.33 -27.78
CA GLY A 331 -8.63 -21.62 -27.21
C GLY A 331 -8.29 -20.55 -26.17
N VAL A 332 -7.08 -20.52 -25.62
CA VAL A 332 -6.60 -19.43 -24.73
C VAL A 332 -5.96 -18.33 -25.57
N ALA A 333 -6.56 -17.14 -25.56
CA ALA A 333 -6.02 -15.96 -26.21
C ALA A 333 -5.14 -15.13 -25.26
N PHE A 334 -4.34 -14.24 -25.83
CA PHE A 334 -3.56 -13.26 -25.08
C PHE A 334 -4.44 -12.42 -24.13
N GLU A 335 -5.67 -12.11 -24.51
CA GLU A 335 -6.62 -11.35 -23.69
C GLU A 335 -7.20 -12.14 -22.51
N ASP A 336 -7.09 -13.48 -22.53
CA ASP A 336 -7.55 -14.36 -21.44
C ASP A 336 -6.51 -14.45 -20.30
N LEU A 337 -5.28 -13.99 -20.55
CA LEU A 337 -4.18 -13.97 -19.59
C LEU A 337 -4.13 -12.65 -18.80
N LEU A 338 -3.61 -12.71 -17.58
CA LEU A 338 -3.33 -11.52 -16.80
C LEU A 338 -2.16 -10.74 -17.39
N ARG A 339 -2.25 -9.42 -17.34
CA ARG A 339 -1.27 -8.50 -17.91
C ARG A 339 -1.02 -7.34 -16.95
N LEU A 340 0.23 -6.92 -16.89
CA LEU A 340 0.58 -5.70 -16.18
C LEU A 340 0.29 -4.50 -17.08
N PRO A 341 -0.54 -3.52 -16.65
CA PRO A 341 -0.78 -2.31 -17.44
C PRO A 341 0.51 -1.53 -17.72
N ASP A 342 0.50 -0.70 -18.77
CA ASP A 342 1.54 0.32 -18.97
C ASP A 342 1.71 1.13 -17.68
N ARG A 343 2.96 1.44 -17.31
CA ARG A 343 3.27 2.17 -16.06
C ARG A 343 2.64 3.58 -15.97
N ARG A 344 2.19 4.12 -17.12
CA ARG A 344 1.52 5.42 -17.25
C ARG A 344 0.00 5.30 -17.18
N PHE A 345 -0.55 4.09 -17.27
CA PHE A 345 -1.98 3.83 -17.24
C PHE A 345 -2.62 4.37 -15.96
N PHE A 346 -3.69 5.17 -16.11
CA PHE A 346 -4.57 5.59 -15.02
C PHE A 346 -3.82 6.20 -13.81
N ARG A 347 -2.92 7.15 -14.08
CA ARG A 347 -2.07 7.82 -13.07
C ARG A 347 -2.63 9.21 -12.68
N ARG A 348 -2.58 9.52 -11.38
CA ARG A 348 -2.92 10.79 -10.72
C ARG A 348 -1.68 11.51 -10.20
N LYS A 349 -0.58 10.79 -9.99
CA LYS A 349 0.69 11.31 -9.47
C LYS A 349 1.88 10.81 -10.30
N GLY A 350 2.99 11.51 -10.15
CA GLY A 350 4.24 11.25 -10.86
C GLY A 350 4.29 11.90 -12.23
N GLU A 351 5.35 11.61 -12.99
CA GLU A 351 5.56 12.15 -14.33
C GLU A 351 4.36 11.93 -15.29
N PRO A 352 3.66 10.77 -15.28
CA PRO A 352 2.51 10.56 -16.16
C PRO A 352 1.17 10.99 -15.55
N ALA A 353 1.17 11.81 -14.49
CA ALA A 353 -0.06 12.25 -13.83
C ALA A 353 -1.04 12.88 -14.83
N TRP A 354 -2.28 12.41 -14.80
CA TRP A 354 -3.39 12.91 -15.62
C TRP A 354 -3.18 12.78 -17.13
N THR A 355 -2.23 11.93 -17.56
CA THR A 355 -2.10 11.55 -18.97
C THR A 355 -3.20 10.55 -19.36
N MET A 356 -3.63 10.62 -20.62
CA MET A 356 -4.66 9.72 -21.18
C MET A 356 -4.00 8.55 -21.90
N VAL A 357 -3.28 7.72 -21.14
CA VAL A 357 -2.59 6.51 -21.63
C VAL A 357 -3.38 5.26 -21.22
N GLY A 358 -3.65 4.41 -22.19
CA GLY A 358 -4.38 3.16 -22.03
C GLY A 358 -3.54 2.01 -21.51
N LEU A 359 -4.13 0.81 -21.53
CA LEU A 359 -3.58 -0.34 -20.81
C LEU A 359 -2.30 -0.87 -21.47
N GLU A 360 -2.19 -0.70 -22.78
CA GLU A 360 -1.08 -1.19 -23.61
C GLU A 360 -0.14 -0.06 -24.05
N GLY A 361 -0.32 1.14 -23.51
CA GLY A 361 0.47 2.32 -23.84
C GLY A 361 -0.10 3.16 -24.99
N GLU A 362 -1.29 2.82 -25.48
CA GLU A 362 -2.04 3.62 -26.46
C GLU A 362 -2.44 4.98 -25.88
N SER A 363 -2.36 6.05 -26.67
CA SER A 363 -2.76 7.40 -26.25
C SER A 363 -4.13 7.75 -26.80
N PHE A 364 -4.93 8.49 -26.03
CA PHE A 364 -6.23 8.99 -26.45
C PHE A 364 -6.17 10.50 -26.71
N ALA A 365 -6.83 10.95 -27.77
CA ALA A 365 -6.98 12.38 -28.06
C ALA A 365 -8.16 13.00 -27.29
N GLU A 366 -9.28 12.28 -27.24
CA GLU A 366 -10.51 12.75 -26.60
C GLU A 366 -10.70 12.16 -25.20
N VAL A 367 -11.05 13.01 -24.24
CA VAL A 367 -11.25 12.61 -22.84
C VAL A 367 -12.35 11.56 -22.69
N ASP A 368 -13.43 11.66 -23.47
CA ASP A 368 -14.54 10.71 -23.38
C ASP A 368 -14.20 9.34 -24.00
N ASP A 369 -13.29 9.26 -24.98
CA ASP A 369 -12.75 7.98 -25.45
C ASP A 369 -11.93 7.29 -24.36
N TYR A 370 -11.07 8.05 -23.69
CA TYR A 370 -10.27 7.52 -22.58
C TYR A 370 -11.13 7.09 -21.40
N LEU A 371 -12.14 7.87 -21.01
CA LEU A 371 -13.07 7.50 -19.94
C LEU A 371 -13.89 6.24 -20.30
N ARG A 372 -14.29 6.07 -21.57
CA ARG A 372 -14.91 4.83 -22.05
C ARG A 372 -13.95 3.64 -21.98
N HIS A 373 -12.68 3.84 -22.32
CA HIS A 373 -11.64 2.81 -22.15
C HIS A 373 -11.51 2.40 -20.68
N LEU A 374 -11.39 3.36 -19.75
CA LEU A 374 -11.34 3.07 -18.32
C LEU A 374 -12.58 2.30 -17.84
N ALA A 375 -13.77 2.69 -18.30
CA ALA A 375 -15.03 2.02 -17.95
C ALA A 375 -15.08 0.54 -18.38
N GLN A 376 -14.37 0.15 -19.43
CA GLN A 376 -14.29 -1.24 -19.87
C GLN A 376 -13.24 -2.07 -19.10
N ARG A 377 -12.29 -1.41 -18.44
CA ARG A 377 -11.10 -2.04 -17.86
C ARG A 377 -11.04 -2.02 -16.35
N LEU A 378 -11.83 -1.20 -15.68
CA LEU A 378 -11.89 -1.10 -14.22
C LEU A 378 -13.08 -1.88 -13.64
N PRO A 379 -13.08 -2.20 -12.33
CA PRO A 379 -14.20 -2.87 -11.67
C PRO A 379 -15.47 -2.01 -11.73
N GLU A 380 -16.62 -2.63 -11.96
CA GLU A 380 -17.90 -1.93 -12.10
C GLU A 380 -18.29 -1.15 -10.84
N ALA A 381 -18.11 -1.77 -9.66
CA ALA A 381 -18.35 -1.12 -8.38
C ALA A 381 -17.49 0.14 -8.17
N TYR A 382 -16.21 0.09 -8.58
CA TYR A 382 -15.33 1.25 -8.54
C TYR A 382 -15.82 2.37 -9.47
N LEU A 383 -16.27 2.02 -10.68
CA LEU A 383 -16.81 2.98 -11.66
C LEU A 383 -18.08 3.69 -11.15
N ALA A 384 -18.89 2.99 -10.36
CA ALA A 384 -20.07 3.55 -9.69
C ALA A 384 -19.71 4.39 -8.44
N GLY A 385 -18.44 4.42 -8.04
CA GLY A 385 -17.95 5.11 -6.84
C GLY A 385 -17.73 6.61 -7.03
N GLY A 386 -17.83 7.35 -5.92
CA GLY A 386 -17.60 8.80 -5.91
C GLY A 386 -16.17 9.20 -6.29
N ASP A 387 -15.18 8.32 -6.06
CA ASP A 387 -13.79 8.55 -6.45
C ASP A 387 -13.61 8.58 -7.98
N MET A 388 -14.20 7.63 -8.72
CA MET A 388 -14.13 7.62 -10.18
C MET A 388 -14.85 8.83 -10.79
N LYS A 389 -16.00 9.24 -10.21
CA LYS A 389 -16.67 10.48 -10.62
C LYS A 389 -15.74 11.70 -10.49
N ARG A 390 -15.10 11.87 -9.33
CA ARG A 390 -14.15 12.97 -9.08
C ARG A 390 -12.95 12.91 -10.01
N TYR A 391 -12.44 11.71 -10.31
CA TYR A 391 -11.36 11.54 -11.29
C TYR A 391 -11.79 12.03 -12.67
N ALA A 392 -12.97 11.62 -13.16
CA ALA A 392 -13.45 12.04 -14.47
C ALA A 392 -13.68 13.55 -14.57
N GLU A 393 -14.26 14.16 -13.52
CA GLU A 393 -14.43 15.61 -13.43
C GLU A 393 -13.09 16.34 -13.45
N THR A 394 -12.13 15.90 -12.62
CA THR A 394 -10.79 16.51 -12.54
C THR A 394 -10.04 16.37 -13.87
N LEU A 395 -10.10 15.20 -14.50
CA LEU A 395 -9.44 14.96 -15.78
C LEU A 395 -9.98 15.90 -16.86
N ARG A 396 -11.30 16.13 -16.93
CA ARG A 396 -11.89 17.08 -17.88
C ARG A 396 -11.38 18.51 -17.65
N LEU A 397 -11.21 18.92 -16.40
CA LEU A 397 -10.63 20.22 -16.07
C LEU A 397 -9.16 20.31 -16.50
N VAL A 398 -8.38 19.24 -16.28
CA VAL A 398 -6.98 19.18 -16.71
C VAL A 398 -6.84 19.24 -18.23
N VAL A 399 -7.61 18.43 -18.95
CA VAL A 399 -7.57 18.36 -20.43
C VAL A 399 -8.04 19.66 -21.08
N SER A 400 -9.04 20.34 -20.50
CA SER A 400 -9.51 21.64 -20.99
C SER A 400 -8.59 22.82 -20.61
N GLY A 401 -7.54 22.58 -19.83
CA GLY A 401 -6.61 23.61 -19.35
C GLY A 401 -7.16 24.48 -18.21
N GLN A 402 -8.34 24.17 -17.67
CA GLN A 402 -8.95 24.89 -16.54
C GLN A 402 -8.28 24.57 -15.19
N LEU A 403 -7.52 23.48 -15.12
CA LEU A 403 -6.78 23.08 -13.93
C LEU A 403 -5.39 22.59 -14.32
N GLY A 404 -4.34 23.15 -13.72
CA GLY A 404 -2.98 22.67 -13.91
C GLY A 404 -2.79 21.26 -13.34
N VAL A 405 -1.90 20.46 -13.96
CA VAL A 405 -1.57 19.10 -13.49
C VAL A 405 -1.06 19.11 -12.04
N GLU A 406 -0.23 20.09 -11.67
CA GLU A 406 0.29 20.23 -10.31
C GLU A 406 -0.83 20.47 -9.27
N ASP A 407 -1.82 21.30 -9.61
CA ASP A 407 -2.96 21.57 -8.73
C ASP A 407 -3.91 20.37 -8.66
N ALA A 408 -4.08 19.65 -9.77
CA ALA A 408 -4.84 18.40 -9.80
C ALA A 408 -4.21 17.32 -8.92
N ILE A 409 -2.87 17.22 -8.88
CA ILE A 409 -2.13 16.34 -7.95
C ILE A 409 -2.38 16.74 -6.49
N ARG A 410 -2.50 18.04 -6.19
CA ARG A 410 -2.66 18.57 -4.82
C ARG A 410 -4.09 18.51 -4.29
N LYS A 411 -5.12 18.44 -5.15
CA LYS A 411 -6.56 18.54 -4.83
C LYS A 411 -7.16 17.43 -3.95
N MET A 412 -6.35 16.59 -3.33
CA MET A 412 -6.84 15.60 -2.36
C MET A 412 -7.19 16.28 -1.03
N PRO A 413 -8.31 15.90 -0.37
CA PRO A 413 -8.69 16.46 0.91
C PRO A 413 -7.57 16.23 1.93
N ARG A 414 -7.02 17.32 2.47
CA ARG A 414 -6.07 17.29 3.58
C ARG A 414 -6.85 17.43 4.88
N LEU A 415 -6.57 16.59 5.86
CA LEU A 415 -6.99 16.90 7.23
C LEU A 415 -6.24 18.16 7.69
N LYS A 416 -7.00 19.17 8.10
CA LYS A 416 -6.47 20.28 8.89
C LYS A 416 -7.22 20.32 10.22
N ARG A 417 -6.47 20.35 11.32
CA ARG A 417 -7.04 20.67 12.64
C ARG A 417 -7.56 22.11 12.59
N VAL A 418 -8.86 22.28 12.42
CA VAL A 418 -9.49 23.57 12.71
C VAL A 418 -9.60 23.65 14.23
N GLY A 419 -8.64 24.31 14.87
CA GLY A 419 -8.70 24.60 16.29
C GLY A 419 -9.97 25.39 16.59
N GLY A 420 -10.97 24.73 17.15
CA GLY A 420 -12.14 25.41 17.70
C GLY A 420 -11.76 25.98 19.07
N ASN A 421 -11.95 27.28 19.28
CA ASN A 421 -11.85 27.93 20.60
C ASN A 421 -12.88 27.43 21.64
N CYS A 422 -13.61 26.32 21.38
CA CYS A 422 -14.47 25.70 22.38
C CYS A 422 -13.74 24.53 23.07
N PRO A 423 -13.60 24.55 24.40
CA PRO A 423 -13.14 23.39 25.18
C PRO A 423 -14.03 22.13 25.01
N CYS A 424 -15.18 22.27 24.35
CA CYS A 424 -16.20 21.25 24.15
C CYS A 424 -16.12 20.52 22.79
N SER A 425 -15.47 21.08 21.77
CA SER A 425 -15.51 20.50 20.42
C SER A 425 -14.36 19.50 20.21
N ARG A 426 -14.62 18.22 20.50
CA ARG A 426 -13.73 17.10 20.14
C ARG A 426 -13.86 16.64 18.68
N ALA A 427 -14.48 17.45 17.82
CA ALA A 427 -14.72 17.08 16.43
C ALA A 427 -13.61 17.65 15.54
N VAL A 428 -12.81 16.76 14.95
CA VAL A 428 -11.97 17.07 13.79
C VAL A 428 -12.92 17.48 12.66
N ARG A 429 -12.74 18.68 12.09
CA ARG A 429 -13.56 19.16 10.97
C ARG A 429 -12.81 18.98 9.65
N TRP A 430 -13.53 18.50 8.65
CA TRP A 430 -13.10 18.40 7.26
C TRP A 430 -12.93 19.79 6.65
N VAL A 431 -11.80 20.06 6.00
CA VAL A 431 -11.61 21.25 5.18
C VAL A 431 -11.12 20.81 3.81
N VAL A 432 -11.88 21.13 2.77
CA VAL A 432 -11.37 21.13 1.39
C VAL A 432 -10.71 22.49 1.20
N GLU A 433 -9.43 22.52 0.84
CA GLU A 433 -8.78 23.79 0.45
C GLU A 433 -9.47 24.30 -0.82
N GLU A 434 -10.15 25.45 -0.73
CA GLU A 434 -10.47 26.22 -1.93
C GLU A 434 -9.17 26.78 -2.50
N PRO A 435 -8.96 26.75 -3.83
CA PRO A 435 -7.77 27.31 -4.43
C PRO A 435 -7.67 28.79 -4.08
N ALA A 436 -6.47 29.22 -3.67
CA ALA A 436 -6.18 30.64 -3.48
C ALA A 436 -6.47 31.38 -4.79
N SER A 437 -7.36 32.38 -4.70
CA SER A 437 -7.75 33.28 -5.79
C SER A 437 -6.59 34.02 -6.41
#